data_AF-A0ABD0PL57-F1
#
_entry.id   AF-A0ABD0PL57-F1
#
_cell.length_a   1.000
_cell.length_b   1.000
_cell.length_c   1.000
_cell.angle_alpha   90.00
_cell.angle_beta   90.00
_cell.angle_gamma   90.00
#
_symmetry.space_group_name_H-M   'P 1'
#
loop_
_entity.id
_entity.type
_entity.pdbx_description
1 polymer ?
#
loop_
_entity_poly.entity_id
_entity_poly.type
_entity_poly.pdbx_seq_one_letter_code
_entity_poly.pdbx_strand_id
1 'polypeptide(L)'
;KLSLHPIDGAPTEELPTLNPEQLEDVSNPDVIKNEIALLEDRCSNMKPNLGAIAEFKKKEELYLQRVAELDDITTQRDAFKRGCEDLRKQRLHEFMAGFNIITNKLKENYQMLTLGGDAELELVDSLDPFSEGIMF
;
A
#
# COMPACT_ATOMS: atom_id res chain seq x y z
N LYS A 1 25.30 -18.93 -37.43
CA LYS A 1 23.92 -19.46 -37.31
C LYS A 1 23.04 -18.31 -36.88
N LEU A 2 21.96 -18.03 -37.61
CA LEU A 2 20.99 -16.99 -37.23
C LEU A 2 20.16 -17.49 -36.05
N SER A 3 19.89 -16.63 -35.07
CA SER A 3 19.12 -16.95 -33.87
C SER A 3 18.37 -15.71 -33.38
N LEU A 4 17.09 -15.87 -33.05
CA LEU A 4 16.26 -14.80 -32.50
C LEU A 4 16.53 -14.63 -31.01
N HIS A 5 16.48 -13.38 -30.53
CA HIS A 5 16.64 -13.09 -29.11
C HIS A 5 15.29 -13.23 -28.39
N PRO A 6 15.24 -13.90 -27.22
CA PRO A 6 14.02 -13.98 -26.44
C PRO A 6 13.66 -12.60 -25.88
N ILE A 7 12.38 -12.25 -25.94
CA ILE A 7 11.81 -11.02 -25.36
C ILE A 7 10.97 -11.43 -24.16
N ASP A 8 11.16 -10.77 -23.01
CA ASP A 8 10.44 -11.10 -21.77
C ASP A 8 8.91 -10.99 -21.97
N GLY A 9 8.19 -12.06 -21.64
CA GLY A 9 6.73 -12.12 -21.73
C GLY A 9 6.17 -12.46 -23.11
N ALA A 10 7.01 -12.63 -24.13
CA ALA A 10 6.61 -13.07 -25.46
C ALA A 10 6.99 -14.54 -25.74
N PRO A 11 6.19 -15.29 -26.53
CA PRO A 11 6.59 -16.61 -27.00
C PRO A 11 7.85 -16.52 -27.88
N THR A 12 8.66 -17.58 -27.87
CA THR A 12 9.86 -17.65 -28.70
C THR A 12 9.48 -17.66 -30.17
N GLU A 13 9.89 -16.63 -30.91
CA GLU A 13 9.69 -16.58 -32.36
C GLU A 13 10.64 -17.56 -33.06
N GLU A 14 10.15 -18.18 -34.14
CA GLU A 14 10.93 -19.05 -35.03
C GLU A 14 11.22 -18.32 -36.35
N LEU A 15 12.40 -18.58 -36.94
CA LEU A 15 12.73 -18.00 -38.24
C LEU A 15 11.81 -18.59 -39.33
N PRO A 16 11.08 -17.76 -40.10
CA PRO A 16 10.21 -18.26 -41.15
C PRO A 16 11.02 -19.00 -42.23
N THR A 17 10.49 -20.13 -42.69
CA THR A 17 11.02 -20.83 -43.88
C THR A 17 10.22 -20.38 -45.10
N LEU A 18 10.92 -19.89 -46.13
CA LEU A 18 10.28 -19.41 -47.36
C LEU A 18 9.96 -20.59 -48.28
N ASN A 19 8.73 -20.59 -48.81
CA ASN A 19 8.29 -21.57 -49.81
C ASN A 19 8.83 -21.22 -51.21
N PRO A 20 8.93 -22.19 -52.15
CA PRO A 20 9.51 -21.98 -53.47
C PRO A 20 8.84 -20.83 -54.27
N GLU A 21 7.52 -20.68 -54.17
CA GLU A 21 6.78 -19.58 -54.81
C GLU A 21 7.19 -18.19 -54.26
N GLN A 22 7.44 -18.10 -52.94
CA GLN A 22 7.89 -16.87 -52.30
C GLN A 22 9.35 -16.55 -52.64
N LEU A 23 10.14 -17.56 -53.00
CA LEU A 23 11.52 -17.39 -53.45
C LEU A 23 11.59 -16.84 -54.88
N GLU A 24 10.64 -17.23 -55.75
CA GLU A 24 10.51 -16.73 -57.11
C GLU A 24 10.06 -15.26 -57.14
N ASP A 25 9.16 -14.86 -56.23
CA ASP A 25 8.74 -13.46 -56.03
C ASP A 25 9.90 -12.55 -55.58
N VAL A 26 10.92 -13.12 -54.92
CA VAL A 26 12.13 -12.44 -54.44
C VAL A 26 13.20 -12.35 -55.56
N SER A 27 12.75 -12.26 -56.82
CA SER A 27 13.58 -12.33 -58.04
C SER A 27 14.67 -11.27 -58.20
N ASN A 28 14.60 -10.13 -57.49
CA ASN A 28 15.57 -9.05 -57.64
C ASN A 28 16.50 -8.92 -56.42
N PRO A 29 17.70 -9.53 -56.44
CA PRO A 29 18.63 -9.52 -55.32
C PRO A 29 19.12 -8.11 -54.96
N ASP A 30 19.05 -7.14 -55.88
CA ASP A 30 19.50 -5.78 -55.61
C ASP A 30 18.49 -4.98 -54.76
N VAL A 31 17.20 -5.34 -54.79
CA VAL A 31 16.18 -4.75 -53.91
C VAL A 31 16.45 -5.16 -52.46
N ILE A 32 16.74 -6.44 -52.22
CA ILE A 32 17.07 -6.97 -50.89
C ILE A 32 18.35 -6.35 -50.37
N LYS A 33 19.39 -6.22 -51.20
CA LYS A 33 20.66 -5.57 -50.80
C LYS A 33 20.43 -4.10 -50.42
N ASN A 34 19.61 -3.38 -51.17
CA ASN A 34 19.26 -1.99 -50.85
C ASN A 34 18.47 -1.91 -49.54
N GLU A 35 17.52 -2.81 -49.30
CA GLU A 35 16.76 -2.86 -48.06
C GLU A 35 17.63 -3.23 -46.85
N ILE A 36 18.54 -4.19 -47.00
CA ILE A 36 19.56 -4.51 -46.00
C ILE A 36 20.41 -3.27 -45.71
N ALA A 37 20.91 -2.57 -46.72
CA ALA A 37 21.72 -1.37 -46.53
C ALA A 37 20.97 -0.26 -45.80
N LEU A 38 19.69 -0.04 -46.12
CA LEU A 38 18.83 0.93 -45.41
C LEU A 38 18.57 0.54 -43.96
N LEU A 39 18.37 -0.75 -43.69
CA LEU A 39 18.17 -1.28 -42.34
C LEU A 39 19.46 -1.23 -41.52
N GLU A 40 20.61 -1.53 -42.11
CA GLU A 40 21.93 -1.40 -41.49
C GLU A 40 22.24 0.05 -41.14
N ASP A 41 21.99 0.99 -42.05
CA ASP A 41 22.15 2.42 -41.79
C ASP A 41 21.23 2.88 -40.65
N ARG A 42 19.95 2.48 -40.68
CA ARG A 42 18.99 2.77 -39.60
C ARG A 42 19.44 2.21 -38.26
N CYS A 43 19.89 0.95 -38.22
CA CYS A 43 20.39 0.29 -37.01
C CYS A 43 21.66 0.96 -36.49
N SER A 44 22.56 1.40 -37.37
CA SER A 44 23.80 2.08 -36.98
C SER A 44 23.55 3.48 -36.39
N ASN A 45 22.49 4.15 -36.84
CA ASN A 45 22.05 5.46 -36.35
C ASN A 45 21.22 5.36 -35.06
N MET A 46 20.60 4.21 -34.78
CA MET A 46 19.91 3.97 -33.52
C MET A 46 20.91 3.86 -32.37
N LYS A 47 20.70 4.66 -31.31
CA LYS A 47 21.48 4.60 -30.07
C LYS A 47 20.56 4.21 -28.90
N PRO A 48 19.99 2.98 -28.89
CA PRO A 48 19.10 2.55 -27.83
C PRO A 48 19.87 2.41 -26.52
N ASN A 49 19.30 2.93 -25.43
CA ASN A 49 19.88 2.77 -24.11
C ASN A 49 19.42 1.43 -23.49
N LEU A 50 20.17 0.37 -23.77
CA LEU A 50 19.90 -0.95 -23.21
C LEU A 50 20.12 -1.02 -21.68
N GLY A 51 20.89 -0.08 -21.13
CA GLY A 51 21.09 0.05 -19.67
C GLY A 51 19.81 0.44 -18.94
N ALA A 52 18.92 1.20 -19.58
CA ALA A 52 17.65 1.63 -18.99
C ALA A 52 16.74 0.45 -18.60
N ILE A 53 16.76 -0.65 -19.37
CA ILE A 53 15.96 -1.85 -19.07
C ILE A 53 16.49 -2.55 -17.82
N ALA A 54 17.81 -2.71 -17.71
CA ALA A 54 18.43 -3.32 -16.54
C ALA A 54 18.23 -2.46 -15.27
N GLU A 55 18.36 -1.14 -15.40
CA GLU A 55 18.08 -0.19 -14.32
C GLU A 55 16.62 -0.22 -13.89
N PHE A 56 15.68 -0.31 -14.84
CA PHE A 56 14.26 -0.43 -14.56
C PHE A 56 13.97 -1.68 -13.74
N LYS A 57 14.42 -2.85 -14.19
CA LYS A 57 14.22 -4.13 -13.48
C LYS A 57 14.76 -4.08 -12.04
N LYS A 58 15.96 -3.51 -11.86
CA LYS A 58 16.54 -3.35 -10.52
C LYS A 58 15.72 -2.41 -9.64
N LYS A 59 15.20 -1.30 -10.20
CA LYS A 59 14.35 -0.36 -9.47
C LYS A 59 12.98 -0.95 -9.16
N GLU A 60 12.41 -1.75 -10.06
CA GLU A 60 11.15 -2.45 -9.87
C GLU A 60 11.25 -3.45 -8.72
N GLU A 61 12.29 -4.28 -8.70
CA GLU A 61 12.53 -5.23 -7.60
C GLU A 61 12.66 -4.49 -6.26
N LEU A 62 13.48 -3.44 -6.21
CA LEU A 62 13.64 -2.62 -5.00
C LEU A 62 12.31 -1.97 -4.59
N TYR A 63 11.54 -1.46 -5.55
CA TYR A 63 10.24 -0.86 -5.29
C TYR A 63 9.28 -1.86 -4.65
N LEU A 64 9.16 -3.06 -5.20
CA LEU A 64 8.30 -4.12 -4.66
C LEU A 64 8.72 -4.52 -3.24
N GLN A 65 10.02 -4.62 -2.97
CA GLN A 65 10.53 -4.87 -1.62
C GLN A 65 10.11 -3.75 -0.65
N ARG A 66 10.26 -2.48 -1.05
CA ARG A 66 9.90 -1.33 -0.21
C ARG A 66 8.40 -1.21 0.04
N VAL A 67 7.58 -1.54 -0.96
CA VAL A 67 6.12 -1.59 -0.79
C VAL A 67 5.75 -2.65 0.24
N ALA A 68 6.33 -3.85 0.14
CA ALA A 68 6.09 -4.92 1.11
C ALA A 68 6.52 -4.54 2.54
N GLU A 69 7.69 -3.91 2.70
CA GLU A 69 8.16 -3.38 4.00
C GLU A 69 7.18 -2.35 4.58
N LEU A 70 6.69 -1.43 3.74
CA LEU A 70 5.77 -0.38 4.14
C LEU A 70 4.41 -0.94 4.55
N ASP A 71 3.89 -1.93 3.82
CA ASP A 71 2.63 -2.59 4.14
C ASP A 71 2.69 -3.35 5.47
N ASP A 72 3.80 -4.03 5.76
CA ASP A 72 4.01 -4.71 7.04
C ASP A 72 4.06 -3.72 8.21
N ILE A 73 4.87 -2.66 8.11
CA ILE A 73 4.96 -1.63 9.14
C ILE A 73 3.62 -0.93 9.36
N THR A 74 2.89 -0.65 8.27
CA THR A 74 1.55 -0.04 8.33
C THR A 74 0.56 -0.94 9.05
N THR A 75 0.59 -2.24 8.75
CA THR A 75 -0.27 -3.24 9.39
C THR A 75 0.02 -3.36 10.89
N GLN A 76 1.30 -3.38 11.28
CA GLN A 76 1.71 -3.40 12.68
C GLN A 76 1.24 -2.14 13.41
N ARG A 77 1.48 -0.96 12.84
CA ARG A 77 1.00 0.32 13.39
C ARG A 77 -0.51 0.31 13.61
N ASP A 78 -1.28 -0.17 12.64
CA ASP A 78 -2.74 -0.18 12.71
C ASP A 78 -3.26 -1.22 13.73
N ALA A 79 -2.53 -2.31 13.96
CA ALA A 79 -2.81 -3.24 15.05
C ALA A 79 -2.58 -2.57 16.42
N PHE A 80 -1.44 -1.90 16.64
CA PHE A 80 -1.17 -1.17 17.87
C PHE A 80 -2.17 -0.04 18.12
N LYS A 81 -2.52 0.71 17.08
CA LYS A 81 -3.53 1.78 17.17
C LYS A 81 -4.88 1.23 17.61
N ARG A 82 -5.34 0.12 17.02
CA ARG A 82 -6.58 -0.55 17.44
C ARG A 82 -6.53 -0.99 18.90
N GLY A 83 -5.46 -1.66 19.31
CA GLY A 83 -5.31 -2.09 20.71
C GLY A 83 -5.33 -0.92 21.71
N CYS A 84 -4.71 0.21 21.36
CA CYS A 84 -4.75 1.42 22.18
C CYS A 84 -6.16 2.01 22.29
N GLU A 85 -6.91 2.09 21.18
CA GLU A 85 -8.29 2.57 21.19
C GLU A 85 -9.22 1.64 21.99
N ASP A 86 -9.03 0.32 21.89
CA ASP A 86 -9.82 -0.65 22.65
C ASP A 86 -9.57 -0.52 24.16
N LEU A 87 -8.30 -0.37 24.58
CA LEU A 87 -7.95 -0.11 25.98
C LEU A 87 -8.50 1.23 26.47
N ARG A 88 -8.45 2.29 25.65
CA ARG A 88 -9.03 3.59 26.02
C ARG A 88 -10.54 3.50 26.22
N LYS A 89 -11.24 2.79 25.33
CA LYS A 89 -12.69 2.53 25.45
C LYS A 89 -13.02 1.71 26.70
N GLN A 90 -12.26 0.65 26.97
CA GLN A 90 -12.44 -0.17 28.16
C GLN A 90 -12.27 0.67 29.42
N ARG A 91 -11.18 1.45 29.50
CA ARG A 91 -10.93 2.36 30.63
C ARG A 91 -12.09 3.33 30.84
N LEU A 92 -12.58 3.95 29.76
CA LEU A 92 -13.71 4.89 29.83
C LEU A 92 -14.99 4.20 30.33
N HIS A 93 -15.31 3.03 29.79
CA HIS A 93 -16.51 2.30 30.17
C HIS A 93 -16.49 1.87 31.63
N GLU A 94 -15.38 1.27 32.09
CA GLU A 94 -15.22 0.86 33.48
C GLU A 94 -15.25 2.05 34.44
N PHE A 95 -14.61 3.16 34.06
CA PHE A 95 -14.64 4.39 34.86
C PHE A 95 -16.06 4.94 34.98
N MET A 96 -16.80 5.09 33.88
CA MET A 96 -18.16 5.63 33.91
C MET A 96 -19.12 4.73 34.70
N ALA A 97 -18.98 3.42 34.57
CA ALA A 97 -19.76 2.46 35.35
C ALA A 97 -19.52 2.65 36.86
N GLY A 98 -18.25 2.74 37.28
CA GLY A 98 -17.88 3.00 38.67
C GLY A 98 -18.32 4.37 39.18
N PHE A 99 -18.10 5.41 38.37
CA PHE A 99 -18.48 6.79 38.68
C PHE A 99 -19.98 6.90 38.95
N ASN A 100 -20.82 6.33 38.07
CA ASN A 100 -22.28 6.33 38.25
C ASN A 100 -22.72 5.64 39.53
N ILE A 101 -22.06 4.54 39.93
CA ILE A 101 -22.36 3.85 41.20
C ILE A 101 -22.03 4.77 42.39
N ILE A 102 -20.86 5.42 42.36
CA ILE A 102 -20.41 6.30 43.43
C ILE A 102 -21.33 7.51 43.56
N THR A 103 -21.66 8.20 42.45
CA THR A 103 -22.52 9.38 42.44
C THR A 103 -23.91 9.07 42.97
N ASN A 104 -24.52 7.95 42.55
CA ASN A 104 -25.82 7.53 43.06
C ASN A 104 -25.77 7.25 44.57
N LYS A 105 -24.72 6.58 45.05
CA LYS A 105 -24.56 6.28 46.49
C LYS A 105 -24.29 7.53 47.33
N LEU A 106 -23.54 8.50 46.80
CA LEU A 106 -23.36 9.79 47.46
C LEU A 106 -24.69 10.50 47.63
N LYS A 107 -25.48 10.61 46.55
CA LYS A 107 -26.78 11.27 46.56
C LYS A 107 -27.75 10.63 47.57
N GLU A 108 -27.87 9.30 47.55
CA GLU A 108 -28.68 8.54 48.51
C GLU A 108 -28.26 8.80 49.97
N ASN A 109 -26.96 8.70 50.25
CA ASN A 109 -26.43 8.88 51.61
C ASN A 109 -26.62 10.32 52.09
N TYR A 110 -26.35 11.31 51.24
CA TYR A 110 -26.46 12.72 51.59
C TYR A 110 -27.90 13.12 51.87
N GLN A 111 -28.84 12.70 51.02
CA GLN A 111 -30.28 12.93 51.22
C GLN A 111 -30.78 12.31 52.52
N MET A 112 -30.33 11.09 52.84
CA MET A 112 -30.69 10.41 54.09
C MET A 112 -30.19 11.16 55.32
N LEU A 113 -28.92 11.60 55.31
CA LEU A 113 -28.29 12.27 56.45
C LEU A 113 -28.81 13.69 56.67
N THR A 114 -29.05 14.43 55.60
CA THR A 114 -29.50 15.84 55.65
C THR A 114 -31.01 15.98 55.69
N LEU A 115 -31.76 14.87 55.70
CA LEU A 115 -33.22 14.83 55.70
C LEU A 115 -33.82 15.62 54.51
N GLY A 116 -33.23 15.46 53.32
CA GLY A 116 -33.72 16.04 52.07
C GLY A 116 -32.84 17.11 51.41
N GLY A 117 -31.59 17.29 51.84
CA GLY A 117 -30.58 18.05 51.08
C GLY A 117 -30.00 17.24 49.91
N ASP A 118 -29.35 17.91 48.96
CA ASP A 118 -28.83 17.28 47.73
C ASP A 118 -27.31 17.49 47.58
N ALA A 119 -26.63 16.51 46.99
CA ALA A 119 -25.20 16.55 46.66
C ALA A 119 -24.92 15.65 45.45
N GLU A 120 -24.12 16.13 44.50
CA GLU A 120 -23.80 15.42 43.26
C GLU A 120 -22.31 15.52 42.94
N LEU A 121 -21.82 14.54 42.17
CA LEU A 121 -20.49 14.57 41.55
C LEU A 121 -20.70 14.75 40.05
N GLU A 122 -20.03 15.73 39.47
CA GLU A 122 -20.11 16.02 38.04
C GLU A 122 -18.73 15.96 37.39
N LEU A 123 -18.69 15.52 36.14
CA LEU A 123 -17.46 15.59 35.34
C LEU A 123 -17.29 17.01 34.84
N VAL A 124 -16.08 17.56 34.97
CA VAL A 124 -15.77 18.89 34.41
C VAL A 124 -15.85 18.85 32.88
N ASP A 125 -15.33 17.76 32.28
CA ASP A 125 -15.46 17.47 30.85
C ASP A 125 -16.32 16.21 30.65
N SER A 126 -17.48 16.40 30.02
CA SER A 126 -18.44 15.33 29.74
C SER A 126 -18.01 14.38 28.61
N LEU A 127 -17.06 14.78 27.75
CA LEU A 127 -16.53 13.94 26.67
C LEU A 127 -15.32 13.10 27.13
N ASP A 128 -14.45 13.66 27.97
CA ASP A 128 -13.29 12.97 28.50
C ASP A 128 -13.18 13.14 30.03
N PRO A 129 -13.62 12.14 30.83
CA PRO A 129 -13.55 12.23 32.29
C PRO A 129 -12.11 12.27 32.85
N PHE A 130 -11.09 12.09 32.01
CA PHE A 130 -9.69 12.07 32.41
C PHE A 130 -8.95 13.39 32.14
N SER A 131 -9.60 14.38 31.53
CA SER A 131 -8.95 15.65 31.12
C SER A 131 -8.94 16.69 32.25
N GLU A 132 -10.10 17.01 32.81
CA GLU A 132 -10.30 18.14 33.72
C GLU A 132 -10.75 17.74 35.14
N GLY A 133 -11.09 16.47 35.37
CA GLY A 133 -11.42 15.93 36.68
C GLY A 133 -12.90 15.98 37.06
N ILE A 134 -13.15 15.96 38.37
CA ILE A 134 -14.50 15.82 38.96
C ILE A 134 -14.78 17.02 39.88
N MET A 135 -15.96 17.62 39.73
CA MET A 135 -16.54 18.65 40.61
C MET A 135 -17.42 18.03 41.68
N PHE A 136 -17.41 18.62 42.87
CA PHE A 136 -18.25 18.28 44.03
C PHE A 136 -18.93 19.55 44.55
#